data_AF-A0AAD6Z5H4-F1
#
_entry.id   AF-A0AAD6Z5H4-F1
#
_cell.length_a   1.000
_cell.length_b   1.000
_cell.length_c   1.000
_cell.angle_alpha   90.00
_cell.angle_beta   90.00
_cell.angle_gamma   90.00
#
_symmetry.space_group_name_H-M   'P 1'
#
loop_
_entity.id
_entity.type
_entity.pdbx_description
1 polymer ?
#
loop_
_entity_poly.entity_id
_entity_poly.type
_entity_poly.pdbx_seq_one_letter_code
_entity_poly.pdbx_strand_id
1 'polypeptide(L)' 'QGINLLNITLAIQWRATCDMCTLWQHFGHSAQDPRCEAIALFLVEPMYFD' A
#
# COMPACT_ATOMS: atom_id res chain seq x y z
N GLN A 1 14.92 3.88 -2.84
CA GLN A 1 14.36 5.22 -3.13
C GLN A 1 13.08 5.04 -3.94
N GLY A 2 11.95 5.52 -3.43
CA GLY A 2 10.65 5.42 -4.12
C GLY A 2 10.44 6.58 -5.08
N ILE A 3 9.72 6.34 -6.19
CA ILE A 3 9.27 7.37 -7.12
C ILE A 3 7.95 7.93 -6.58
N ASN A 4 7.83 9.26 -6.49
CA ASN A 4 6.57 9.89 -6.10
C ASN A 4 5.57 9.79 -7.25
N LEU A 5 4.60 8.88 -7.11
CA LEU A 5 3.52 8.68 -8.06
C LEU A 5 2.26 9.35 -7.50
N LEU A 6 1.82 10.41 -8.15
CA LEU A 6 0.61 11.13 -7.78
C LEU A 6 -0.63 10.35 -8.26
N ASN A 7 -1.72 10.42 -7.47
CA ASN A 7 -3.04 9.89 -7.83
C ASN A 7 -3.12 8.36 -8.06
N ILE A 8 -2.36 7.58 -7.29
CA ILE A 8 -2.58 6.13 -7.24
C ILE A 8 -3.95 5.87 -6.59
N THR A 9 -4.88 5.32 -7.37
CA THR A 9 -6.21 4.89 -6.91
C THR A 9 -6.26 3.40 -6.54
N LEU A 10 -5.28 2.61 -6.98
CA LEU A 10 -5.13 1.20 -6.66
C LEU A 10 -3.67 0.88 -6.37
N ALA A 11 -3.38 0.55 -5.12
CA ALA A 11 -2.06 0.09 -4.67
C ALA A 11 -2.12 -1.41 -4.42
N ILE A 12 -1.26 -2.18 -5.09
CA ILE A 12 -1.17 -3.63 -4.90
C ILE A 12 0.19 -3.94 -4.34
N GLN A 13 0.24 -4.44 -3.10
CA GLN A 13 1.44 -5.03 -2.54
C GLN A 13 1.35 -6.55 -2.66
N TRP A 14 2.30 -7.13 -3.38
CA TRP A 14 2.50 -8.57 -3.48
C TRP A 14 3.59 -9.02 -2.50
N ARG A 15 3.29 -10.03 -1.68
CA ARG A 15 4.15 -10.56 -0.61
C ARG A 15 4.47 -9.55 0.49
N ALA A 16 4.75 -10.05 1.68
CA ALA A 16 5.24 -9.26 2.81
C ALA A 16 6.73 -8.92 2.62
N THR A 17 7.04 -7.99 1.71
CA THR A 17 8.44 -7.60 1.42
C THR A 17 9.00 -6.59 2.42
N CYS A 18 8.14 -6.00 3.26
CA CYS A 18 8.49 -5.05 4.31
C CYS A 18 7.64 -5.31 5.56
N ASP A 19 8.01 -4.67 6.67
CA ASP A 19 7.22 -4.70 7.90
C ASP A 19 5.88 -3.97 7.74
N MET A 20 4.95 -4.25 8.65
CA MET A 20 3.59 -3.70 8.62
C MET A 20 3.55 -2.17 8.69
N CYS A 21 4.46 -1.53 9.43
CA CYS A 21 4.50 -0.07 9.54
C CYS A 21 4.90 0.56 8.20
N THR A 22 5.95 0.03 7.57
CA THR A 22 6.40 0.45 6.24
C THR A 22 5.29 0.22 5.18
N LEU A 23 4.62 -0.93 5.23
CA LEU A 23 3.48 -1.22 4.35
C LEU A 23 2.36 -0.19 4.50
N TRP A 24 1.99 0.12 5.74
CA TRP A 24 0.93 1.08 6.03
C TRP A 24 1.26 2.48 5.53
N GLN A 25 2.53 2.89 5.61
CA GLN A 25 3.00 4.15 5.04
C GLN A 25 2.89 4.17 3.51
N HIS A 26 3.25 3.06 2.82
CA HIS A 26 3.08 2.98 1.37
C HIS A 26 1.62 3.06 0.93
N PHE A 27 0.72 2.40 1.66
CA PHE A 27 -0.71 2.48 1.40
C PHE A 27 -1.28 3.86 1.70
N GLY A 28 -0.89 4.50 2.81
CA GLY A 28 -1.31 5.86 3.12
C GLY A 28 -0.75 6.92 2.16
N HIS A 29 0.35 6.62 1.47
CA HIS A 29 0.85 7.48 0.39
C HIS A 29 0.03 7.34 -0.90
N SER A 30 -0.74 6.26 -1.04
CA SER A 30 -1.74 6.12 -2.10
C SER A 30 -2.98 6.91 -1.67
N ALA A 31 -3.54 7.72 -2.56
CA ALA A 31 -4.46 8.84 -2.21
C ALA A 31 -3.83 9.98 -1.36
N GLN A 32 -2.75 10.58 -1.86
CA GLN A 32 -2.21 11.83 -1.32
C GLN A 32 -3.22 13.01 -1.37
N ASP A 33 -4.17 13.02 -2.31
CA ASP A 33 -5.24 14.01 -2.38
C ASP A 33 -6.40 13.59 -1.46
N PRO A 34 -6.79 14.40 -0.44
CA PRO A 34 -7.89 14.08 0.46
C PRO A 34 -9.25 13.93 -0.22
N ARG A 35 -9.38 14.35 -1.48
CA ARG A 35 -10.60 14.21 -2.30
C ARG A 35 -10.65 12.90 -3.08
N CYS A 36 -9.56 12.13 -3.06
CA CYS A 36 -9.45 10.85 -3.75
C CYS A 36 -9.57 9.71 -2.74
N GLU A 37 -10.26 8.65 -3.14
CA GLU A 37 -10.23 7.37 -2.45
C GLU A 37 -9.27 6.44 -3.19
N ALA A 38 -8.49 5.66 -2.45
CA ALA A 38 -7.62 4.63 -3.01
C ALA A 38 -7.91 3.28 -2.35
N ILE A 39 -7.83 2.23 -3.15
CA ILE A 39 -7.91 0.85 -2.68
C ILE A 39 -6.50 0.32 -2.51
N ALA A 40 -6.18 -0.17 -1.32
CA ALA A 40 -4.95 -0.90 -1.03
C ALA A 40 -5.24 -2.39 -0.93
N LEU A 41 -4.61 -3.19 -1.79
CA LEU A 41 -4.71 -4.65 -1.78
C LEU A 41 -3.38 -5.25 -1.34
N PHE A 42 -3.41 -5.98 -0.22
CA PHE A 42 -2.27 -6.74 0.26
C PHE A 42 -2.49 -8.23 -0.03
N LEU A 43 -1.71 -8.77 -0.96
CA LEU A 43 -1.75 -10.17 -1.35
C LEU A 43 -0.58 -10.91 -0.70
N VAL A 44 -0.86 -11.70 0.33
CA VAL A 44 0.14 -12.51 1.04
C VAL A 44 -0.34 -13.91 1.33
N GLU A 45 0.61 -14.80 1.60
CA GLU A 45 0.32 -16.16 2.02
C GLU A 45 -0.47 -16.16 3.35
N PRO A 46 -1.40 -17.11 3.55
CA PRO A 46 -2.25 -17.18 4.74
C PRO A 46 -1.49 -17.19 6.07
N MET A 47 -0.24 -17.68 6.06
CA MET A 47 0.63 -17.78 7.24
C MET A 47 1.01 -16.43 7.85
N TYR A 48 0.72 -15.31 7.17
CA TYR A 48 1.00 -13.95 7.65
C TYR A 48 -0.23 -13.24 8.23
N PHE A 49 -1.40 -13.90 8.27
CA PHE A 49 -2.62 -13.40 8.91
C PHE A 49 -2.83 -14.16 10.22
N ASP A 50 -2.07 -13.79 11.26
CA ASP A 50 -2.24 -14.31 12.62
C ASP A 50 -3.60 -13.90 13.23
#